data_AF-A0A1F6QW23-F1
#
_entry.id   AF-A0A1F6QW23-F1
#
_cell.length_a   1.000
_cell.length_b   1.000
_cell.length_c   1.000
_cell.angle_alpha   90.00
_cell.angle_beta   90.00
_cell.angle_gamma   90.00
#
_symmetry.space_group_name_H-M   'P 1'
#
loop_
_entity.id
_entity.type
_entity.pdbx_description
1 polymer ?
#
loop_
_entity_poly.entity_id
_entity_poly.type
_entity_poly.pdbx_seq_one_letter_code
_entity_poly.pdbx_strand_id
1 'polypeptide(L)'
;MINLILALLGILDIIAGISLVLPNFIVLYIGIIFIFKGIFSIVGSFAAEYFFDIMGIIDLIAGIMLLTHFSIPFFWVLLMIKGAYSIIVGLS
;
A
#
# COMPACT_ATOMS: atom_id res chain seq x y z
N MET A 1 -15.46 12.56 -6.24
CA MET A 1 -14.51 12.84 -5.14
C MET A 1 -13.93 11.57 -4.54
N ILE A 2 -14.74 10.54 -4.27
CA ILE A 2 -14.29 9.26 -3.71
C ILE A 2 -13.20 8.59 -4.57
N ASN A 3 -13.38 8.51 -5.89
CA ASN A 3 -12.40 7.87 -6.79
C ASN A 3 -11.00 8.51 -6.74
N LEU A 4 -10.90 9.83 -6.49
CA LEU A 4 -9.63 10.53 -6.34
C LEU A 4 -8.89 10.10 -5.06
N ILE A 5 -9.63 9.97 -3.95
CA ILE A 5 -9.07 9.56 -2.65
C ILE A 5 -8.58 8.11 -2.74
N LEU A 6 -9.36 7.24 -3.39
CA LEU A 6 -8.99 5.83 -3.60
C LEU A 6 -7.76 5.69 -4.50
N ALA A 7 -7.67 6.49 -5.57
CA ALA A 7 -6.48 6.51 -6.42
C ALA A 7 -5.23 6.99 -5.66
N LEU A 8 -5.36 8.00 -4.78
CA LEU A 8 -4.25 8.45 -3.92
C LEU A 8 -3.76 7.35 -2.98
N LEU A 9 -4.66 6.52 -2.43
CA LEU A 9 -4.29 5.37 -1.61
C LEU A 9 -3.54 4.31 -2.42
N GLY A 10 -3.90 4.10 -3.69
CA GLY A 10 -3.16 3.20 -4.57
C GLY A 10 -1.79 3.76 -4.98
N ILE A 11 -1.66 5.09 -5.15
CA ILE A 11 -0.37 5.75 -5.38
C ILE A 11 0.57 5.57 -4.18
N LEU A 12 0.04 5.65 -2.96
CA LEU A 12 0.81 5.41 -1.74
C LEU A 12 1.44 4.00 -1.73
N ASP A 13 0.72 2.98 -2.18
CA ASP A 13 1.24 1.61 -2.29
C ASP A 13 2.37 1.51 -3.33
N ILE A 14 2.23 2.20 -4.47
CA ILE A 14 3.28 2.23 -5.49
C ILE A 14 4.55 2.89 -4.93
N ILE A 15 4.41 4.01 -4.22
CA ILE A 15 5.54 4.71 -3.60
C ILE A 15 6.22 3.81 -2.55
N ALA A 16 5.44 3.13 -1.71
CA ALA A 16 5.95 2.18 -0.73
C ALA A 16 6.69 1.02 -1.41
N GLY A 17 6.12 0.46 -2.49
CA GLY A 17 6.73 -0.61 -3.28
C GLY A 17 8.05 -0.21 -3.92
N ILE A 18 8.10 0.95 -4.59
CA ILE A 18 9.35 1.49 -5.16
C ILE A 18 10.41 1.68 -4.06
N SER A 19 10.00 2.23 -2.92
CA SER A 19 10.90 2.46 -1.78
C SER A 19 11.45 1.16 -1.22
N LEU A 20 10.70 0.05 -1.28
CA LEU A 20 11.16 -1.28 -0.87
C LEU A 20 12.06 -1.98 -1.89
N VAL A 21 11.91 -1.69 -3.18
CA VAL A 21 12.74 -2.29 -4.25
C VAL A 21 14.16 -1.71 -4.26
N LEU A 22 14.30 -0.41 -4.00
CA LEU A 22 15.59 0.30 -4.11
C LEU A 22 16.71 -0.17 -3.15
N PRO A 23 16.45 -0.48 -1.87
CA PRO A 23 17.53 -0.71 -0.90
C PRO A 23 18.00 -2.15 -0.79
N ASN A 24 17.20 -3.18 -1.14
CA ASN A 24 17.54 -4.55 -0.76
C ASN A 24 16.88 -5.66 -1.61
N PHE A 25 17.67 -6.65 -2.03
CA PHE A 25 17.19 -7.79 -2.85
C PHE A 25 16.18 -8.69 -2.12
N ILE A 26 16.26 -8.79 -0.78
CA ILE A 26 15.33 -9.59 0.03
C ILE A 26 13.92 -8.98 0.01
N VAL A 27 13.84 -7.65 -0.03
CA VAL A 27 12.57 -6.91 0.03
C VAL A 27 12.05 -6.55 -1.36
N LEU A 28 12.83 -6.84 -2.40
CA LEU A 28 12.50 -6.62 -3.81
C LEU A 28 11.19 -7.30 -4.22
N TYR A 29 11.00 -8.57 -3.83
CA TYR A 29 9.78 -9.30 -4.16
C TYR A 29 8.54 -8.68 -3.49
N ILE A 30 8.68 -8.23 -2.24
CA ILE A 30 7.60 -7.56 -1.51
C ILE A 30 7.30 -6.20 -2.16
N GLY A 31 8.33 -5.44 -2.52
CA GLY A 31 8.17 -4.16 -3.20
C GLY A 31 7.49 -4.28 -4.58
N ILE A 32 7.81 -5.32 -5.36
CA ILE A 32 7.14 -5.59 -6.64
C ILE A 32 5.66 -5.93 -6.44
N ILE A 33 5.33 -6.77 -5.46
CA ILE A 33 3.94 -7.09 -5.10
C ILE A 33 3.17 -5.82 -4.74
N PHE A 34 3.81 -4.89 -4.01
CA PHE A 34 3.24 -3.58 -3.67
C PHE A 34 2.91 -2.72 -4.89
N ILE A 35 3.82 -2.65 -5.85
CA ILE A 35 3.62 -1.87 -7.07
C ILE A 35 2.41 -2.42 -7.84
N PHE A 36 2.35 -3.74 -8.04
CA PHE A 36 1.21 -4.37 -8.73
C PHE A 36 -0.10 -4.19 -7.97
N LYS A 37 -0.08 -4.30 -6.64
CA LYS A 37 -1.24 -4.04 -5.79
C LYS A 37 -1.74 -2.60 -5.95
N GLY A 38 -0.85 -1.63 -5.86
CA GLY A 38 -1.19 -0.21 -6.01
C GLY A 38 -1.80 0.09 -7.38
N ILE A 39 -1.25 -0.49 -8.45
CA ILE A 39 -1.82 -0.39 -9.81
C ILE A 39 -3.23 -1.00 -9.86
N PHE A 40 -3.41 -2.20 -9.31
CA PHE A 40 -4.72 -2.87 -9.26
C PHE A 40 -5.76 -2.04 -8.49
N SER A 41 -5.34 -1.43 -7.38
CA SER A 41 -6.17 -0.57 -6.55
C SER A 41 -6.59 0.72 -7.26
N ILE A 42 -5.67 1.35 -8.01
CA ILE A 42 -5.98 2.50 -8.86
C ILE A 42 -6.97 2.11 -9.96
N VAL A 43 -6.71 1.03 -10.70
CA VAL A 43 -7.59 0.56 -11.78
C VAL A 43 -8.98 0.21 -11.23
N GLY A 44 -9.05 -0.48 -10.10
CA GLY A 44 -10.30 -0.80 -9.40
C GLY A 44 -11.08 0.45 -8.99
N SER A 45 -10.37 1.48 -8.50
CA SER A 45 -11.00 2.75 -8.11
C SER A 45 -11.64 3.50 -9.27
N PHE A 46 -11.09 3.38 -10.49
CA PHE A 46 -11.66 3.99 -11.69
C PHE A 46 -12.73 3.13 -12.36
N ALA A 47 -12.60 1.79 -12.29
CA ALA A 47 -13.51 0.87 -13.00
C ALA A 47 -14.77 0.52 -12.20
N ALA A 48 -14.67 0.43 -10.87
CA ALA A 48 -15.75 -0.07 -10.02
C ALA A 48 -16.18 0.93 -8.93
N GLU A 49 -15.57 2.13 -8.88
CA GLU A 49 -15.68 3.10 -7.77
C GLU A 49 -15.42 2.47 -6.38
N TYR A 50 -14.73 1.32 -6.38
CA TYR A 50 -14.54 0.47 -5.21
C TYR A 50 -13.07 0.24 -4.97
N PHE A 51 -12.69 0.29 -3.71
CA PHE A 51 -11.33 0.07 -3.28
C PHE A 51 -11.10 -1.42 -3.04
N PHE A 52 -10.49 -2.10 -4.01
CA PHE A 52 -10.06 -3.48 -3.83
C PHE A 52 -8.78 -3.52 -3.00
N ASP A 53 -8.95 -3.50 -1.68
CA ASP A 53 -7.85 -3.65 -0.72
C ASP A 53 -8.15 -4.79 0.26
N ILE A 54 -7.91 -6.01 -0.22
CA ILE A 54 -8.05 -7.25 0.56
C ILE A 54 -6.73 -7.62 1.26
N MET A 55 -5.66 -6.85 1.01
CA MET A 55 -4.29 -7.19 1.38
C MET A 55 -3.73 -6.28 2.49
N GLY A 56 -4.54 -5.93 3.49
CA GLY A 56 -4.12 -5.02 4.57
C GLY A 56 -2.99 -5.58 5.47
N ILE A 57 -2.83 -6.90 5.55
CA ILE A 57 -1.67 -7.53 6.25
C ILE A 57 -0.36 -7.19 5.53
N ILE A 58 -0.39 -7.16 4.20
CA ILE A 58 0.77 -6.86 3.37
C ILE A 58 1.18 -5.37 3.55
N ASP A 59 0.21 -4.46 3.73
CA ASP A 59 0.43 -3.04 4.10
C ASP A 59 1.09 -2.86 5.44
N LEU A 60 0.66 -3.62 6.45
CA LEU A 60 1.32 -3.58 7.76
C LEU A 60 2.77 -4.05 7.66
N ILE A 61 3.03 -5.14 6.94
CA ILE A 61 4.38 -5.69 6.77
C ILE A 61 5.28 -4.67 6.05
N ALA A 62 4.83 -4.10 4.93
CA ALA A 62 5.61 -3.10 4.20
C ALA A 62 5.83 -1.82 5.00
N GLY A 63 4.82 -1.35 5.75
CA GLY A 63 4.94 -0.18 6.61
C GLY A 63 5.99 -0.38 7.70
N ILE A 64 6.01 -1.54 8.35
CA ILE A 64 7.04 -1.92 9.34
C ILE A 64 8.43 -1.99 8.69
N MET A 65 8.54 -2.62 7.52
CA MET A 65 9.82 -2.71 6.79
C MET A 65 10.35 -1.33 6.38
N LEU A 66 9.47 -0.42 5.94
CA LEU A 66 9.84 0.93 5.56
C LEU A 66 10.18 1.81 6.77
N LEU A 67 9.49 1.66 7.90
CA LEU A 67 9.83 2.35 9.16
C LEU A 67 11.21 1.96 9.69
N THR A 68 11.60 0.70 9.50
CA THR A 68 12.92 0.23 9.95
C THR A 68 14.06 0.63 9.03
N HIS A 69 13.79 0.96 7.76
CA HIS A 69 14.81 1.26 6.75
C HIS A 69 14.87 2.72 6.29
N PHE A 70 13.82 3.53 6.48
CA PHE A 70 13.74 4.90 5.96
C PHE A 70 13.28 5.91 7.01
N SER A 71 13.87 7.11 6.94
CA SER A 71 13.72 8.21 7.91
C SER A 71 12.43 9.02 7.78
N ILE A 72 11.45 8.59 6.96
CA ILE A 72 10.21 9.34 6.69
C ILE A 72 9.02 8.61 7.34
N PRO A 73 8.93 8.58 8.69
CA PRO A 73 7.99 7.71 9.39
C PRO A 73 6.53 8.07 9.14
N PHE A 74 6.22 9.34 8.87
CA PHE A 74 4.84 9.79 8.68
C PHE A 74 4.14 9.09 7.51
N PHE A 75 4.81 8.95 6.35
CA PHE A 75 4.24 8.28 5.18
C PHE A 75 4.01 6.79 5.41
N TRP A 76 4.91 6.14 6.16
CA TRP A 76 4.84 4.71 6.45
C TRP A 76 3.78 4.39 7.50
N VAL A 77 3.57 5.29 8.46
CA VAL A 77 2.47 5.20 9.43
C VAL A 77 1.12 5.30 8.72
N LEU A 78 0.97 6.15 7.71
CA LEU A 78 -0.26 6.22 6.91
C LEU A 78 -0.56 4.91 6.18
N LEU A 79 0.47 4.25 5.63
CA LEU A 79 0.34 2.92 5.02
C LEU A 79 -0.11 1.87 6.04
N MET A 80 0.43 1.91 7.26
CA MET A 80 0.01 1.01 8.34
C MET A 80 -1.44 1.25 8.79
N ILE A 81 -1.86 2.51 8.93
CA ILE A 81 -3.23 2.88 9.28
C ILE A 81 -4.21 2.39 8.20
N LYS A 82 -3.84 2.58 6.93
CA LYS A 82 -4.60 2.07 5.78
C LYS A 82 -4.70 0.54 5.83
N GLY A 83 -3.59 -0.16 6.06
CA GLY A 83 -3.56 -1.62 6.16
C GLY A 83 -4.45 -2.14 7.29
N ALA A 84 -4.39 -1.51 8.46
CA ALA A 84 -5.26 -1.84 9.59
C ALA A 84 -6.75 -1.63 9.26
N TYR A 85 -7.08 -0.53 8.58
CA TYR A 85 -8.45 -0.27 8.10
C TYR A 85 -8.93 -1.33 7.10
N SER A 86 -8.11 -1.68 6.11
CA SER A 86 -8.42 -2.74 5.13
C SER A 86 -8.70 -4.09 5.81
N ILE A 87 -7.94 -4.46 6.84
CA ILE A 87 -8.19 -5.69 7.60
C ILE A 87 -9.55 -5.63 8.32
N ILE A 88 -9.85 -4.52 9.00
CA ILE A 88 -11.10 -4.37 9.76
C ILE A 88 -12.31 -4.46 8.82
N VAL A 89 -12.25 -3.78 7.68
CA VAL A 89 -13.33 -3.79 6.68
C VAL A 89 -13.41 -5.13 5.94
N GLY A 90 -12.28 -5.79 5.67
CA GLY A 90 -12.27 -7.10 5.02
C GLY A 90 -12.76 -8.25 5.89
N LEU A 91 -12.80 -8.07 7.22
CA LEU A 91 -13.32 -9.05 8.18
C LEU A 91 -14.79 -8.85 8.56
N SER A 92 -15.39 -7.70 8.23
CA SER A 92 -16.80 -7.35 8.50
C SER A 92 -17.72 -7.71 7.35
#